data_AF-A0A165SZM8-F1
#
_entry.id   AF-A0A165SZM8-F1
#
_cell.length_a   1.000
_cell.length_b   1.000
_cell.length_c   1.000
_cell.angle_alpha   90.00
_cell.angle_beta   90.00
_cell.angle_gamma   90.00
#
_symmetry.space_group_name_H-M   'P 1'
#
loop_
_entity.id
_entity.type
_entity.pdbx_description
1 polymer ?
#
loop_
_entity_poly.entity_id
_entity_poly.type
_entity_poly.pdbx_seq_one_letter_code
_entity_poly.pdbx_strand_id
1 'polypeptide(L)'
;MAPSLLRDNIIGLWVCFYIIFTGNKLNKFVNMHQLVTLLYGIHIVVFIICIYVILSRWRQSRFVIGLLIVSTLIFMCATIQMVCTILVAVLTTDLSGSISVRSQIFFKFMDGAHSQILAMADAQTLLNQKNFANLMICIEYTVTTVNVLLTDGLLIWRCYMLWSRRWQVVVIPIMLLLAGSGLAFDVVAIAVKMYLIRYRAPVSAPLPLPGWDDLGAQVWPLSGASYTAYFVDNVIITTLIGYGSLLDA
;
A
#
# COMPACT_ATOMS: atom_id res chain seq x y z
N MET A 1 -5.09 -10.38 -37.73
CA MET A 1 -6.14 -9.37 -37.93
C MET A 1 -6.85 -8.93 -36.63
N ALA A 2 -6.33 -9.27 -35.44
CA ALA A 2 -6.89 -8.89 -34.14
C ALA A 2 -6.36 -7.60 -33.43
N PRO A 3 -5.37 -6.82 -33.92
CA PRO A 3 -4.80 -5.71 -33.13
C PRO A 3 -5.60 -4.39 -33.18
N SER A 4 -6.64 -4.24 -34.02
CA SER A 4 -7.42 -3.00 -34.11
C SER A 4 -8.50 -2.88 -33.03
N LEU A 5 -9.26 -3.95 -32.78
CA LEU A 5 -10.35 -3.98 -31.78
C LEU A 5 -9.88 -3.78 -30.33
N LEU A 6 -8.62 -4.12 -30.02
CA LEU A 6 -8.06 -3.89 -28.68
C LEU A 6 -7.72 -2.40 -28.46
N ARG A 7 -7.37 -1.68 -29.53
CA ARG A 7 -6.96 -0.27 -29.46
C ARG A 7 -8.15 0.64 -29.14
N ASP A 8 -9.30 0.36 -29.73
CA ASP A 8 -10.50 1.18 -29.60
C ASP A 8 -11.17 1.04 -28.22
N ASN A 9 -11.12 -0.16 -27.63
CA ASN A 9 -11.64 -0.40 -26.27
C ASN A 9 -10.78 0.25 -25.17
N ILE A 10 -9.46 0.33 -25.38
CA ILE A 10 -8.57 0.99 -24.43
C ILE A 10 -8.83 2.50 -24.42
N ILE A 11 -8.98 3.13 -25.58
CA ILE A 11 -9.21 4.58 -25.68
C ILE A 11 -10.54 4.98 -25.00
N GLY A 12 -11.60 4.19 -25.14
CA GLY A 12 -12.89 4.46 -24.48
C GLY A 12 -12.82 4.42 -22.94
N LEU A 13 -12.04 3.49 -22.38
CA LEU A 13 -11.80 3.39 -20.93
C LEU A 13 -11.02 4.59 -20.38
N TRP A 14 -10.04 5.09 -21.14
CA TRP A 14 -9.27 6.28 -20.79
C TRP A 14 -10.13 7.55 -20.80
N VAL A 15 -11.03 7.70 -21.76
CA VAL A 15 -11.91 8.87 -21.86
C VAL A 15 -12.97 8.89 -20.75
N CYS A 16 -13.56 7.75 -20.38
CA CYS A 16 -14.46 7.64 -19.23
C CYS A 16 -13.75 7.97 -17.91
N PHE A 17 -12.51 7.52 -17.73
CA PHE A 17 -11.72 7.85 -16.53
C PHE A 17 -11.36 9.34 -16.45
N TYR A 18 -11.06 9.98 -17.59
CA TYR A 18 -10.70 11.39 -17.66
C TYR A 18 -11.90 12.31 -17.35
N ILE A 19 -13.11 11.97 -17.80
CA ILE A 19 -14.31 12.79 -17.58
C ILE A 19 -14.75 12.79 -16.09
N ILE A 20 -14.46 11.73 -15.34
CA ILE A 20 -14.69 11.67 -13.88
C ILE A 20 -13.71 12.61 -13.11
N PHE A 21 -12.62 13.04 -13.75
CA PHE A 21 -11.48 13.72 -13.12
C PHE A 21 -11.61 15.25 -12.99
N THR A 22 -12.54 15.90 -13.70
CA THR A 22 -12.60 17.38 -13.84
C THR A 22 -13.72 18.08 -13.03
N GLY A 23 -13.87 17.78 -11.73
CA GLY A 23 -14.84 18.42 -10.82
C GLY A 23 -14.19 19.15 -9.62
N ASN A 24 -14.67 20.37 -9.31
CA ASN A 24 -13.98 21.45 -8.57
C ASN A 24 -13.66 21.30 -7.05
N LYS A 25 -12.56 21.97 -6.68
CA LYS A 25 -12.10 22.64 -5.44
C LYS A 25 -12.09 21.92 -4.07
N LEU A 26 -12.53 20.67 -3.93
CA LEU A 26 -12.16 19.79 -2.79
C LEU A 26 -10.81 19.08 -3.06
N ASN A 27 -9.88 19.83 -3.66
CA ASN A 27 -8.98 19.28 -4.68
C ASN A 27 -7.69 18.63 -4.16
N LYS A 28 -7.12 18.96 -2.99
CA LYS A 28 -5.78 18.40 -2.67
C LYS A 28 -5.80 16.92 -2.25
N PHE A 29 -6.77 16.50 -1.43
CA PHE A 29 -6.87 15.11 -0.97
C PHE A 29 -7.47 14.19 -2.05
N VAL A 30 -8.47 14.70 -2.77
CA VAL A 30 -9.08 13.99 -3.91
C VAL A 30 -8.04 13.76 -5.01
N ASN A 31 -7.19 14.74 -5.32
CA ASN A 31 -6.15 14.60 -6.35
C ASN A 31 -5.11 13.52 -6.01
N MET A 32 -4.76 13.31 -4.73
CA MET A 32 -3.76 12.30 -4.36
C MET A 32 -4.33 10.89 -4.56
N HIS A 33 -5.54 10.59 -4.07
CA HIS A 33 -6.16 9.28 -4.28
C HIS A 33 -6.45 9.02 -5.76
N GLN A 34 -6.90 10.03 -6.49
CA GLN A 34 -7.10 9.94 -7.94
C GLN A 34 -5.82 9.62 -8.70
N LEU A 35 -4.68 10.20 -8.31
CA LEU A 35 -3.38 9.88 -8.89
C LEU A 35 -3.00 8.42 -8.64
N VAL A 36 -3.21 7.91 -7.42
CA VAL A 36 -2.92 6.50 -7.07
C VAL A 36 -3.78 5.55 -7.91
N THR A 37 -5.07 5.83 -8.07
CA THR A 37 -5.97 5.00 -8.90
C THR A 37 -5.58 5.03 -10.38
N LEU A 38 -5.16 6.18 -10.90
CA LEU A 38 -4.68 6.32 -12.28
C LEU A 38 -3.39 5.54 -12.51
N LEU A 39 -2.41 5.69 -11.60
CA LEU A 39 -1.15 4.95 -11.65
C LEU A 39 -1.39 3.43 -11.58
N TYR A 40 -2.33 3.00 -10.76
CA TYR A 40 -2.73 1.59 -10.68
C TYR A 40 -3.38 1.09 -11.98
N GLY A 41 -4.23 1.90 -12.63
CA GLY A 41 -4.80 1.59 -13.94
C GLY A 41 -3.72 1.37 -15.02
N ILE A 42 -2.70 2.22 -15.05
CA ILE A 42 -1.53 2.04 -15.92
C ILE A 42 -0.81 0.73 -15.59
N HIS A 43 -0.63 0.41 -14.31
CA HIS A 43 0.02 -0.82 -13.87
C HIS A 43 -0.71 -2.08 -14.37
N ILE A 44 -2.05 -2.10 -14.37
CA ILE A 44 -2.84 -3.21 -14.93
C ILE A 44 -2.55 -3.37 -16.43
N VAL A 45 -2.56 -2.28 -17.20
CA VAL A 45 -2.33 -2.33 -18.64
C VAL A 45 -0.93 -2.86 -18.94
N VAL A 46 0.10 -2.35 -18.25
CA VAL A 46 1.48 -2.82 -18.39
C VAL A 46 1.59 -4.30 -18.03
N PHE A 47 0.95 -4.75 -16.95
CA PHE A 47 0.95 -6.15 -16.53
C PHE A 47 0.32 -7.07 -17.58
N ILE A 48 -0.83 -6.70 -18.15
CA ILE A 48 -1.50 -7.45 -19.22
C ILE A 48 -0.59 -7.54 -20.45
N ILE A 49 0.06 -6.44 -20.85
CA ILE A 49 1.01 -6.42 -21.96
C ILE A 49 2.20 -7.34 -21.66
N CYS A 50 2.77 -7.28 -20.44
CA CYS A 50 3.87 -8.15 -20.04
C CYS A 50 3.48 -9.63 -20.09
N ILE A 51 2.31 -10.01 -19.56
CA ILE A 51 1.80 -11.37 -19.66
C ILE A 51 1.63 -11.78 -21.12
N TYR A 52 1.01 -10.94 -21.95
CA TYR A 52 0.80 -11.23 -23.36
C TYR A 52 2.13 -11.47 -24.11
N VAL A 53 3.15 -10.64 -23.85
CA VAL A 53 4.49 -10.80 -24.44
C VAL A 53 5.15 -12.09 -23.95
N ILE A 54 5.05 -12.41 -22.66
CA ILE A 54 5.61 -13.65 -22.09
C ILE A 54 4.92 -14.89 -22.67
N LEU A 55 3.59 -14.87 -22.77
CA LEU A 55 2.79 -15.97 -23.34
C LEU A 55 2.97 -16.11 -24.85
N SER A 56 3.22 -15.03 -25.58
CA SER A 56 3.53 -15.13 -27.02
C SER A 56 4.91 -15.73 -27.29
N ARG A 57 5.84 -15.64 -26.34
CA ARG A 57 7.21 -16.20 -26.41
C ARG A 57 7.39 -17.51 -25.64
N TRP A 58 6.29 -18.20 -25.32
CA TRP A 58 6.22 -19.33 -24.37
C TRP A 58 7.05 -20.59 -24.71
N ARG A 59 7.72 -20.61 -25.86
CA ARG A 59 8.45 -21.78 -26.36
C ARG A 59 9.95 -21.68 -25.97
N GLN A 60 10.32 -22.10 -24.74
CA GLN A 60 11.47 -23.02 -24.46
C GLN A 60 12.23 -22.96 -23.11
N SER A 61 11.93 -22.14 -22.08
CA SER A 61 12.72 -22.25 -20.82
C SER A 61 11.92 -22.28 -19.51
N ARG A 62 12.32 -23.19 -18.60
CA ARG A 62 11.78 -23.29 -17.23
C ARG A 62 11.91 -21.96 -16.45
N PHE A 63 12.89 -21.12 -16.81
CA PHE A 63 13.10 -19.80 -16.25
C PHE A 63 11.94 -18.84 -16.53
N VAL A 64 11.35 -18.88 -17.73
CA VAL A 64 10.24 -18.00 -18.12
C VAL A 64 8.98 -18.30 -17.29
N ILE A 65 8.71 -19.59 -17.02
CA ILE A 65 7.58 -20.00 -16.18
C ILE A 65 7.75 -19.49 -14.75
N GLY A 66 8.95 -19.64 -14.18
CA GLY A 66 9.25 -19.11 -12.84
C GLY A 66 9.05 -17.60 -12.74
N LEU A 67 9.53 -16.84 -13.73
CA LEU A 67 9.36 -15.38 -13.78
C LEU A 67 7.89 -14.97 -13.93
N LEU A 68 7.10 -15.72 -14.69
CA LEU A 68 5.66 -15.49 -14.83
C LEU A 68 4.93 -15.70 -13.48
N ILE A 69 5.25 -16.78 -12.76
CA ILE A 69 4.67 -17.06 -11.44
C ILE A 69 4.99 -15.92 -10.47
N VAL A 70 6.26 -15.54 -10.34
CA VAL A 70 6.68 -14.47 -9.42
C VAL A 70 6.04 -13.14 -9.80
N SER A 71 6.03 -12.77 -11.08
CA SER A 71 5.39 -11.52 -11.53
C SER A 71 3.88 -11.51 -11.26
N THR A 72 3.22 -12.66 -11.40
CA THR A 72 1.79 -12.78 -11.10
C THR A 72 1.53 -12.65 -9.60
N LEU A 73 2.37 -13.26 -8.75
CA LEU A 73 2.27 -13.14 -7.30
C LEU A 73 2.48 -11.69 -6.83
N ILE A 74 3.49 -10.99 -7.38
CA ILE A 74 3.73 -9.57 -7.08
C ILE A 74 2.51 -8.74 -7.50
N PHE A 75 1.96 -8.97 -8.69
CA PHE A 75 0.77 -8.25 -9.14
C PHE A 75 -0.46 -8.51 -8.26
N MET A 76 -0.69 -9.75 -7.84
CA MET A 76 -1.76 -10.09 -6.90
C MET A 76 -1.56 -9.40 -5.54
N CYS A 77 -0.33 -9.37 -5.04
CA CYS A 77 0.02 -8.67 -3.80
C CYS A 77 -0.25 -7.16 -3.92
N ALA A 78 0.18 -6.53 -5.01
CA ALA A 78 -0.10 -5.12 -5.30
C ALA A 78 -1.60 -4.83 -5.47
N THR A 79 -2.37 -5.77 -6.02
CA THR A 79 -3.83 -5.65 -6.14
C THR A 79 -4.49 -5.66 -4.77
N ILE A 80 -4.10 -6.61 -3.90
CA ILE A 80 -4.59 -6.69 -2.52
C ILE A 80 -4.23 -5.41 -1.77
N GLN A 81 -2.98 -4.94 -1.90
CA GLN A 81 -2.53 -3.69 -1.29
C GLN A 81 -3.42 -2.52 -1.70
N MET A 82 -3.66 -2.33 -3.01
CA MET A 82 -4.47 -1.23 -3.51
C MET A 82 -5.92 -1.28 -3.01
N VAL A 83 -6.51 -2.48 -2.96
CA VAL A 83 -7.85 -2.68 -2.39
C VAL A 83 -7.86 -2.32 -0.90
N CYS A 84 -6.87 -2.76 -0.12
CA CYS A 84 -6.74 -2.38 1.28
C CYS A 84 -6.62 -0.86 1.46
N THR A 85 -5.76 -0.20 0.68
CA THR A 85 -5.59 1.26 0.74
C THR A 85 -6.88 2.00 0.40
N ILE A 86 -7.63 1.57 -0.62
CA ILE A 86 -8.93 2.16 -0.96
C ILE A 86 -9.92 1.95 0.20
N LEU A 87 -10.00 0.75 0.75
CA LEU A 87 -10.89 0.45 1.86
C LEU A 87 -10.56 1.29 3.10
N VAL A 88 -9.28 1.42 3.45
CA VAL A 88 -8.82 2.29 4.56
C VAL A 88 -9.16 3.74 4.27
N ALA A 89 -8.92 4.23 3.05
CA ALA A 89 -9.28 5.58 2.65
C ALA A 89 -10.79 5.85 2.83
N VAL A 90 -11.64 4.96 2.31
CA VAL A 90 -13.10 5.08 2.44
C VAL A 90 -13.54 5.06 3.91
N LEU A 91 -13.05 4.09 4.69
CA LEU A 91 -13.39 3.95 6.11
C LEU A 91 -12.94 5.16 6.93
N THR A 92 -11.76 5.72 6.63
CA THR A 92 -11.22 6.89 7.34
C THR A 92 -11.90 8.20 6.91
N THR A 93 -12.34 8.31 5.65
CA THR A 93 -13.14 9.45 5.19
C THR A 93 -14.53 9.47 5.80
N ASP A 94 -15.20 8.32 5.91
CA ASP A 94 -16.53 8.24 6.53
C ASP A 94 -16.48 8.55 8.04
N LEU A 95 -15.38 8.19 8.71
CA LEU A 95 -15.16 8.53 10.11
C LEU A 95 -14.81 10.01 10.34
N SER A 96 -14.27 10.69 9.33
CA SER A 96 -13.87 12.10 9.40
C SER A 96 -14.94 13.05 8.85
N GLY A 97 -15.81 12.54 7.98
CA GLY A 97 -16.95 13.23 7.40
C GLY A 97 -18.08 13.33 8.41
N SER A 98 -18.26 14.53 8.97
CA SER A 98 -19.46 14.95 9.70
C SER A 98 -19.68 14.47 11.13
N ILE A 99 -18.65 14.34 11.96
CA ILE A 99 -18.70 14.72 13.39
C ILE A 99 -17.26 14.80 13.89
N SER A 100 -16.77 16.01 14.15
CA SER A 100 -15.59 16.17 14.99
C SER A 100 -15.85 15.42 16.30
N VAL A 101 -14.85 14.74 16.87
CA VAL A 101 -14.96 14.16 18.22
C VAL A 101 -15.36 15.22 19.29
N ARG A 102 -15.28 16.51 18.93
CA ARG A 102 -15.79 17.66 19.70
C ARG A 102 -17.32 17.88 19.65
N SER A 103 -18.06 17.30 18.70
CA SER A 103 -19.51 17.49 18.54
C SER A 103 -20.38 16.32 19.03
N GLN A 104 -19.82 15.14 19.36
CA GLN A 104 -20.59 14.12 20.11
C GLN A 104 -20.91 14.58 21.54
N ILE A 105 -20.16 15.53 22.09
CA ILE A 105 -20.43 16.12 23.40
C ILE A 105 -21.71 16.99 23.35
N PHE A 106 -22.12 17.49 22.18
CA PHE A 106 -23.30 18.33 22.04
C PHE A 106 -24.62 17.55 21.95
N PHE A 107 -24.60 16.32 21.42
CA PHE A 107 -25.80 15.46 21.37
C PHE A 107 -26.13 14.74 22.69
N LYS A 108 -25.27 14.86 23.71
CA LYS A 108 -25.49 14.28 25.04
C LYS A 108 -26.42 15.11 25.95
N PHE A 109 -26.98 16.23 25.44
CA PHE A 109 -27.75 17.19 26.25
C PHE A 109 -29.27 17.21 26.04
N MET A 110 -29.86 16.32 25.23
CA MET A 110 -31.32 16.25 25.07
C MET A 110 -31.87 14.83 25.39
N ASP A 111 -32.57 14.78 26.53
CA ASP A 111 -33.52 13.80 27.07
C ASP A 111 -33.12 12.34 27.39
N GLY A 112 -33.02 12.07 28.70
CA GLY A 112 -33.95 11.19 29.42
C GLY A 112 -33.94 9.68 29.15
N ALA A 113 -33.10 8.94 29.88
CA ALA A 113 -33.15 7.50 30.24
C ALA A 113 -33.25 6.42 29.13
N HIS A 114 -33.93 6.65 28.02
CA HIS A 114 -33.94 5.76 26.84
C HIS A 114 -32.75 6.03 25.90
N SER A 115 -32.13 7.20 26.03
CA SER A 115 -30.98 7.66 25.24
C SER A 115 -29.65 7.01 25.64
N GLN A 116 -29.50 6.45 26.84
CA GLN A 116 -28.25 5.80 27.25
C GLN A 116 -28.03 4.45 26.56
N ILE A 117 -29.08 3.63 26.40
CA ILE A 117 -28.96 2.32 25.72
C ILE A 117 -28.71 2.54 24.22
N LEU A 118 -29.39 3.52 23.61
CA LEU A 118 -29.17 3.87 22.21
C LEU A 118 -27.81 4.53 21.97
N ALA A 119 -27.36 5.42 22.86
CA ALA A 119 -26.02 6.02 22.79
C ALA A 119 -24.90 5.02 23.08
N MET A 120 -25.15 3.99 23.91
CA MET A 120 -24.20 2.89 24.12
C MET A 120 -24.14 1.94 22.93
N ALA A 121 -25.28 1.64 22.31
CA ALA A 121 -25.34 0.87 21.07
C ALA A 121 -24.56 1.58 19.95
N ASP A 122 -24.72 2.90 19.82
CA ASP A 122 -24.01 3.73 18.83
C ASP A 122 -22.51 3.90 19.16
N ALA A 123 -22.14 3.97 20.44
CA ALA A 123 -20.74 4.00 20.85
C ALA A 123 -20.01 2.68 20.54
N GLN A 124 -20.70 1.54 20.68
CA GLN A 124 -20.12 0.23 20.42
C GLN A 124 -19.95 -0.03 18.91
N THR A 125 -20.93 0.34 18.08
CA THR A 125 -20.81 0.23 16.61
C THR A 125 -19.67 1.10 16.08
N LEU A 126 -19.55 2.33 16.59
CA LEU A 126 -18.45 3.22 16.25
C LEU A 126 -17.08 2.67 16.72
N LEU A 127 -17.02 2.06 17.91
CA LEU A 127 -15.79 1.41 18.38
C LEU A 127 -15.41 0.23 17.47
N ASN A 128 -16.39 -0.60 17.08
CA ASN A 128 -16.15 -1.72 16.19
C ASN A 128 -15.65 -1.26 14.82
N GLN A 129 -16.22 -0.18 14.26
CA GLN A 129 -15.72 0.43 13.02
C GLN A 129 -14.28 0.94 13.16
N LYS A 130 -13.94 1.63 14.24
CA LYS A 130 -12.57 2.10 14.49
C LYS A 130 -11.58 0.94 14.66
N ASN A 131 -11.98 -0.12 15.35
CA ASN A 131 -11.16 -1.32 15.51
C ASN A 131 -10.94 -2.02 14.16
N PHE A 132 -11.97 -2.09 13.32
CA PHE A 132 -11.86 -2.64 11.97
C PHE A 132 -10.92 -1.81 11.09
N ALA A 133 -11.03 -0.47 11.11
CA ALA A 133 -10.12 0.41 10.39
C ALA A 133 -8.66 0.25 10.85
N ASN A 134 -8.41 0.18 12.16
CA ASN A 134 -7.07 -0.04 12.71
C ASN A 134 -6.48 -1.40 12.30
N LEU A 135 -7.32 -2.45 12.25
CA LEU A 135 -6.90 -3.76 11.75
C LEU A 135 -6.52 -3.70 10.26
N MET A 136 -7.33 -3.02 9.45
CA MET A 136 -7.05 -2.84 8.01
C MET A 136 -5.73 -2.11 7.77
N ILE A 137 -5.41 -1.09 8.59
CA ILE A 137 -4.11 -0.39 8.53
C ILE A 137 -2.94 -1.35 8.83
N CYS A 138 -3.08 -2.25 9.82
CA CYS A 138 -2.04 -3.23 10.13
C CYS A 138 -1.81 -4.21 8.96
N ILE A 139 -2.90 -4.65 8.33
CA ILE A 139 -2.85 -5.51 7.14
C ILE A 139 -2.19 -4.76 5.98
N GLU A 140 -2.57 -3.51 5.75
CA GLU A 140 -2.01 -2.66 4.70
C GLU A 140 -0.49 -2.50 4.83
N TYR A 141 0.02 -2.17 6.02
CA TYR A 141 1.46 -2.06 6.24
C TYR A 141 2.19 -3.39 6.01
N THR A 142 1.59 -4.51 6.44
CA THR A 142 2.18 -5.84 6.26
C THR A 142 2.26 -6.19 4.77
N VAL A 143 1.16 -6.04 4.05
CA VAL A 143 1.08 -6.32 2.61
C VAL A 143 2.02 -5.41 1.84
N THR A 144 2.07 -4.12 2.17
CA THR A 144 2.98 -3.16 1.53
C THR A 144 4.44 -3.56 1.73
N THR A 145 4.82 -3.93 2.95
CA THR A 145 6.20 -4.36 3.26
C THR A 145 6.58 -5.61 2.48
N VAL A 146 5.69 -6.60 2.44
CA VAL A 146 5.92 -7.83 1.66
C VAL A 146 6.01 -7.53 0.17
N ASN A 147 5.14 -6.66 -0.35
CA ASN A 147 5.15 -6.28 -1.76
C ASN A 147 6.47 -5.62 -2.15
N VAL A 148 6.93 -4.63 -1.37
CA VAL A 148 8.24 -3.97 -1.58
C VAL A 148 9.37 -4.98 -1.54
N LEU A 149 9.38 -5.89 -0.56
CA LEU A 149 10.41 -6.92 -0.44
C LEU A 149 10.46 -7.84 -1.68
N LEU A 150 9.30 -8.22 -2.22
CA LEU A 150 9.23 -9.05 -3.43
C LEU A 150 9.63 -8.27 -4.68
N THR A 151 9.22 -7.01 -4.81
CA THR A 151 9.55 -6.14 -5.95
C THR A 151 11.05 -5.86 -6.00
N ASP A 152 11.64 -5.39 -4.89
CA ASP A 152 13.06 -5.05 -4.82
C ASP A 152 13.91 -6.32 -4.88
N GLY A 153 13.47 -7.42 -4.25
CA GLY A 153 14.10 -8.73 -4.38
C GLY A 153 14.18 -9.22 -5.84
N LEU A 154 13.15 -8.98 -6.65
CA LEU A 154 13.16 -9.27 -8.08
C LEU A 154 14.17 -8.40 -8.84
N LEU A 155 14.28 -7.11 -8.49
CA LEU A 155 15.25 -6.19 -9.11
C LEU A 155 16.69 -6.60 -8.79
N ILE A 156 16.97 -6.95 -7.53
CA ILE A 156 18.27 -7.49 -7.11
C ILE A 156 18.58 -8.79 -7.85
N TRP A 157 17.62 -9.71 -7.97
CA TRP A 157 17.79 -10.94 -8.72
C TRP A 157 18.16 -10.67 -10.20
N ARG A 158 17.50 -9.70 -10.84
CA ARG A 158 17.82 -9.30 -12.22
C ARG A 158 19.22 -8.69 -12.32
N CYS A 159 19.60 -7.84 -11.37
CA CYS A 159 20.94 -7.28 -11.28
C CYS A 159 22.00 -8.39 -11.14
N TYR A 160 21.77 -9.37 -10.26
CA TYR A 160 22.65 -10.52 -10.08
C TYR A 160 22.85 -11.33 -11.37
N MET A 161 21.76 -11.57 -12.12
CA MET A 161 21.82 -12.29 -13.38
C MET A 161 22.57 -11.51 -14.48
N LEU A 162 22.43 -10.18 -14.52
CA LEU A 162 23.14 -9.32 -15.46
C LEU A 162 24.66 -9.34 -15.21
N TRP A 163 25.07 -9.29 -13.95
CA TRP A 163 26.48 -9.29 -13.56
C TRP A 163 27.14 -10.68 -13.59
N SER A 164 26.68 -11.57 -14.48
CA SER A 164 27.21 -12.93 -14.66
C SER A 164 27.35 -13.70 -13.34
N ARG A 165 26.38 -13.55 -12.42
CA ARG A 165 26.35 -14.21 -11.11
C ARG A 165 27.47 -13.81 -10.13
N ARG A 166 28.05 -12.61 -10.28
CA ARG A 166 29.02 -12.07 -9.31
C ARG A 166 28.30 -11.55 -8.06
N TRP A 167 28.27 -12.35 -6.99
CA TRP A 167 27.52 -12.02 -5.76
C TRP A 167 27.98 -10.74 -5.06
N GLN A 168 29.25 -10.35 -5.22
CA GLN A 168 29.82 -9.15 -4.57
C GLN A 168 29.06 -7.86 -4.89
N VAL A 169 28.50 -7.74 -6.10
CA VAL A 169 27.79 -6.53 -6.55
C VAL A 169 26.44 -6.37 -5.84
N VAL A 170 25.81 -7.48 -5.45
CA VAL A 170 24.46 -7.49 -4.89
C VAL A 170 24.41 -7.54 -3.36
N VAL A 171 25.55 -7.74 -2.69
CA VAL A 171 25.61 -7.77 -1.21
C VAL A 171 25.09 -6.45 -0.62
N ILE A 172 25.52 -5.31 -1.15
CA ILE A 172 25.13 -4.00 -0.63
C ILE A 172 23.61 -3.80 -0.76
N PRO A 173 22.98 -3.98 -1.95
CA PRO A 173 21.52 -3.93 -2.07
C PRO A 173 20.76 -4.88 -1.15
N ILE A 174 21.23 -6.13 -1.01
CA ILE A 174 20.58 -7.11 -0.12
C ILE A 174 20.58 -6.62 1.34
N MET A 175 21.71 -6.10 1.82
CA MET A 175 21.81 -5.58 3.19
C MET A 175 20.90 -4.37 3.40
N LEU A 176 20.81 -3.49 2.40
CA LEU A 176 19.96 -2.30 2.46
C LEU A 176 18.46 -2.66 2.42
N LEU A 177 18.08 -3.61 1.55
CA LEU A 177 16.74 -4.17 1.49
C LEU A 177 16.32 -4.81 2.82
N LEU A 178 17.20 -5.62 3.41
CA LEU A 178 16.93 -6.26 4.72
C LEU A 178 16.80 -5.22 5.84
N ALA A 179 17.65 -4.20 5.86
CA ALA A 179 17.57 -3.11 6.83
C ALA A 179 16.26 -2.31 6.68
N GLY A 180 15.90 -1.91 5.44
CA GLY A 180 14.64 -1.21 5.16
C GLY A 180 13.42 -2.06 5.53
N SER A 181 13.45 -3.36 5.22
CA SER A 181 12.40 -4.32 5.56
C SER A 181 12.25 -4.50 7.06
N GLY A 182 13.36 -4.60 7.80
CA GLY A 182 13.35 -4.67 9.26
C GLY A 182 12.64 -3.46 9.89
N LEU A 183 13.02 -2.25 9.47
CA LEU A 183 12.38 -1.01 9.92
C LEU A 183 10.88 -0.96 9.58
N ALA A 184 10.50 -1.44 8.38
CA ALA A 184 9.09 -1.51 7.98
C ALA A 184 8.29 -2.52 8.82
N PHE A 185 8.87 -3.68 9.14
CA PHE A 185 8.23 -4.65 10.06
C PHE A 185 8.14 -4.11 11.50
N ASP A 186 9.08 -3.29 11.95
CA ASP A 186 8.96 -2.61 13.24
C ASP A 186 7.76 -1.64 13.26
N VAL A 187 7.50 -0.93 12.16
CA VAL A 187 6.29 -0.11 12.01
C VAL A 187 5.02 -0.97 12.11
N VAL A 188 4.99 -2.13 11.45
CA VAL A 188 3.87 -3.09 11.57
C VAL A 188 3.69 -3.53 13.04
N ALA A 189 4.77 -3.85 13.74
CA ALA A 189 4.72 -4.27 15.14
C ALA A 189 4.18 -3.16 16.05
N ILE A 190 4.57 -1.90 15.81
CA ILE A 190 4.02 -0.74 16.54
C ILE A 190 2.54 -0.57 16.22
N ALA A 191 2.13 -0.66 14.96
CA ALA A 191 0.71 -0.57 14.56
C ALA A 191 -0.14 -1.66 15.22
N VAL A 192 0.35 -2.90 15.28
CA VAL A 192 -0.31 -4.01 15.99
C VAL A 192 -0.40 -3.74 17.49
N LYS A 193 0.65 -3.20 18.12
CA LYS A 193 0.61 -2.81 19.54
C LYS A 193 -0.45 -1.73 19.79
N MET A 194 -0.50 -0.69 18.96
CA MET A 194 -1.52 0.35 19.03
C MET A 194 -2.91 -0.25 18.88
N TYR A 195 -3.13 -1.11 17.88
CA TYR A 195 -4.38 -1.83 17.69
C TYR A 195 -4.79 -2.64 18.93
N LEU A 196 -3.87 -3.41 19.52
CA LEU A 196 -4.14 -4.22 20.71
C LEU A 196 -4.46 -3.38 21.95
N ILE A 197 -3.78 -2.24 22.14
CA ILE A 197 -4.08 -1.28 23.21
C ILE A 197 -5.51 -0.76 23.04
N ARG A 198 -5.90 -0.37 21.83
CA ARG A 198 -7.26 0.11 21.56
C ARG A 198 -8.31 -0.98 21.71
N TYR A 199 -8.02 -2.19 21.23
CA TYR A 199 -8.92 -3.34 21.29
C TYR A 199 -9.22 -3.77 22.73
N ARG A 200 -8.22 -3.70 23.63
CA ARG A 200 -8.37 -4.07 25.04
C ARG A 200 -8.97 -2.98 25.92
N ALA A 201 -9.03 -1.75 25.43
CA ALA A 201 -9.53 -0.63 26.22
C ALA A 201 -11.07 -0.64 26.30
N PRO A 202 -11.67 -0.41 27.49
CA PRO A 202 -13.11 -0.24 27.59
C PRO A 202 -13.56 1.03 26.86
N VAL A 203 -14.82 1.05 26.40
CA VAL A 203 -15.42 2.20 25.70
C VAL A 203 -15.32 3.50 26.52
N SER A 204 -15.34 3.38 27.85
CA SER A 204 -15.27 4.49 28.81
C SER A 204 -13.85 4.98 29.12
N ALA A 205 -12.80 4.34 28.60
CA ALA A 205 -11.43 4.73 28.88
C ALA A 205 -11.16 6.17 28.40
N PRO A 206 -10.44 6.99 29.19
CA PRO A 206 -10.02 8.32 28.75
C PRO A 206 -9.08 8.21 27.54
N LEU A 207 -9.23 9.16 26.61
CA LEU A 207 -8.35 9.33 25.46
C LEU A 207 -7.44 10.55 25.71
N PRO A 208 -6.14 10.51 25.34
CA PRO A 208 -5.42 9.39 24.70
C PRO A 208 -5.11 8.23 25.67
N LEU A 209 -4.92 7.03 25.11
CA LEU A 209 -4.56 5.87 25.91
C LEU A 209 -3.10 5.95 26.37
N PRO A 210 -2.77 5.45 27.58
CA PRO A 210 -1.40 5.41 28.06
C PRO A 210 -0.46 4.73 27.05
N GLY A 211 0.64 5.40 26.69
CA GLY A 211 1.64 4.90 25.73
C GLY A 211 1.24 5.02 24.25
N TRP A 212 0.04 5.49 23.91
CA TRP A 212 -0.39 5.67 22.52
C TRP A 212 0.45 6.74 21.80
N ASP A 213 0.67 7.88 22.44
CA ASP A 213 1.40 9.00 21.85
C ASP A 213 2.88 8.66 21.66
N ASP A 214 3.49 7.94 22.61
CA ASP A 214 4.86 7.47 22.52
C ASP A 214 5.08 6.48 21.37
N LEU A 215 4.10 5.58 21.15
CA LEU A 215 4.11 4.66 20.01
C LEU A 215 3.90 5.40 18.69
N GLY A 216 2.96 6.34 18.64
CA GLY A 216 2.69 7.17 17.46
C GLY A 216 3.88 8.02 17.05
N ALA A 217 4.64 8.54 18.01
CA ALA A 217 5.86 9.32 17.76
C ALA A 217 6.98 8.50 17.10
N GLN A 218 7.00 7.18 17.31
CA GLN A 218 8.01 6.27 16.72
C GLN A 218 7.71 5.88 15.27
N VAL A 219 6.43 5.89 14.86
CA VAL A 219 6.01 5.43 13.52
C VAL A 219 6.61 6.27 12.39
N TRP A 220 6.57 7.60 12.50
CA TRP A 220 7.00 8.50 11.42
C TRP A 220 8.50 8.41 11.13
N PRO A 221 9.41 8.47 12.12
CA PRO A 221 10.85 8.31 11.87
C PRO A 221 11.20 6.94 11.27
N LEU A 222 10.61 5.85 11.79
CA LEU A 222 10.86 4.50 11.28
C LEU A 222 10.38 4.34 9.84
N SER A 223 9.17 4.83 9.53
CA SER A 223 8.64 4.81 8.16
C SER A 223 9.51 5.62 7.20
N GLY A 224 9.92 6.82 7.62
CA GLY A 224 10.82 7.69 6.84
C GLY A 224 12.17 7.02 6.57
N ALA A 225 12.75 6.37 7.58
CA ALA A 225 13.99 5.61 7.43
C ALA A 225 13.84 4.40 6.49
N SER A 226 12.74 3.62 6.60
CA SER A 226 12.49 2.51 5.69
C SER A 226 12.34 2.97 4.24
N TYR A 227 11.57 4.04 4.00
CA TYR A 227 11.39 4.57 2.65
C TYR A 227 12.68 5.14 2.06
N THR A 228 13.51 5.78 2.90
CA THR A 228 14.83 6.26 2.48
C THR A 228 15.74 5.09 2.09
N ALA A 229 15.75 4.00 2.87
CA ALA A 229 16.51 2.81 2.54
C ALA A 229 16.07 2.21 1.19
N TYR A 230 14.77 2.03 0.96
CA TYR A 230 14.25 1.51 -0.32
C TYR A 230 14.54 2.43 -1.49
N PHE A 231 14.47 3.76 -1.30
CA PHE A 231 14.82 4.72 -2.33
C PHE A 231 16.28 4.61 -2.73
N VAL A 232 17.19 4.59 -1.74
CA VAL A 232 18.63 4.44 -1.97
C VAL A 232 18.92 3.10 -2.65
N ASP A 233 18.26 2.02 -2.23
CA ASP A 233 18.41 0.69 -2.84
C ASP A 233 18.02 0.70 -4.31
N ASN A 234 16.87 1.28 -4.64
CA ASN A 234 16.39 1.42 -6.01
C ASN A 234 17.33 2.25 -6.90
N VAL A 235 17.92 3.34 -6.37
CA VAL A 235 18.92 4.14 -7.10
C VAL A 235 20.18 3.34 -7.37
N ILE A 236 20.68 2.61 -6.37
CA ILE A 236 21.88 1.77 -6.50
C ILE A 236 21.64 0.67 -7.53
N ILE A 237 20.57 -0.12 -7.38
CA ILE A 237 20.27 -1.23 -8.29
C ILE A 237 20.09 -0.73 -9.72
N THR A 238 19.35 0.36 -9.92
CA THR A 238 19.13 0.94 -11.25
C THR A 238 20.44 1.38 -11.90
N THR A 239 21.32 2.01 -11.13
CA THR A 239 22.65 2.43 -11.59
C THR A 239 23.52 1.24 -11.95
N LEU A 240 23.50 0.18 -11.12
CA LEU A 240 24.24 -1.06 -11.38
C LEU A 240 23.73 -1.80 -12.62
N ILE A 241 22.42 -1.81 -12.86
CA ILE A 241 21.82 -2.38 -14.08
C ILE A 241 22.25 -1.58 -15.31
N GLY A 242 22.18 -0.25 -15.25
CA GLY A 242 22.61 0.63 -16.33
C GLY A 242 24.09 0.45 -16.67
N TYR A 243 24.96 0.42 -15.66
CA TYR A 243 26.40 0.23 -15.85
C TYR A 243 26.76 -1.17 -16.36
N GLY A 244 26.11 -2.22 -15.84
CA GLY A 244 26.30 -3.58 -16.34
C GLY A 244 25.94 -3.71 -17.82
N SER A 245 24.85 -3.06 -18.25
CA SER A 245 24.42 -3.07 -19.66
C SER A 245 25.38 -2.34 -20.61
N LEU A 246 26.16 -1.36 -20.10
CA LEU A 246 27.16 -0.64 -20.88
C LEU A 246 28.47 -1.42 -21.05
N LEU A 247 28.81 -2.30 -20.10
CA LEU A 247 30.02 -3.13 -20.19
C LEU A 247 29.87 -4.29 -21.19
N ASP A 248 28.63 -4.71 -21.46
CA ASP A 248 28.32 -5.78 -22.41
C ASP A 248 28.20 -5.29 -23.87
N ALA A 249 28.19 -3.97 -24.10
CA ALA A 249 28.05 -3.33 -25.41
C ALA A 249 29.40 -2.98 -26.04
#